data_AF-A0A954T7V4-F1
#
_entry.id   AF-A0A954T7V4-F1
#
_cell.length_a   1.000
_cell.length_b   1.000
_cell.length_c   1.000
_cell.angle_alpha   90.00
_cell.angle_beta   90.00
_cell.angle_gamma   90.00
#
_symmetry.space_group_name_H-M   'P 1'
#
loop_
_entity.id
_entity.type
_entity.pdbx_description
1 polymer ?
#
loop_
_entity_poly.entity_id
_entity_poly.type
_entity_poly.pdbx_seq_one_letter_code
_entity_poly.pdbx_strand_id
1 'polypeptide(L)'
;MTNSFDRLRPHLCTEKKIRVERNRPSNQLLNGYLMGLSDTLGLMHCFDDFEPDGYTVFRVCDVTNIRSSAYERHWDRMLAEEGLLDGLRMVFDIRLEDMRTAIQSIDEQFQTMIVECEDEEDDIQDFYIGQLVSVNEPEIAFAHFDGLGCWEEGLATIMPDEITLIQFDTPYIQIFSKYLSGAPSVSPRDIDA
;
A
#
# COMPACT_ATOMS: atom_id res chain seq x y z
N MET A 1 -11.03 23.31 -10.18
CA MET A 1 -9.76 22.67 -9.81
C MET A 1 -9.73 21.32 -10.50
N THR A 2 -8.65 20.96 -11.17
CA THR A 2 -8.49 19.63 -11.76
C THR A 2 -8.39 18.62 -10.62
N ASN A 3 -9.28 17.62 -10.58
CA ASN A 3 -9.28 16.59 -9.54
C ASN A 3 -7.95 15.81 -9.57
N SER A 4 -7.47 15.31 -8.44
CA SER A 4 -6.26 14.50 -8.33
C SER A 4 -6.23 13.31 -9.29
N PHE A 5 -7.36 12.68 -9.59
CA PHE A 5 -7.48 11.65 -10.62
C PHE A 5 -6.97 12.13 -11.99
N ASP A 6 -7.48 13.26 -12.47
CA ASP A 6 -7.11 13.83 -13.77
C ASP A 6 -5.62 14.21 -13.85
N ARG A 7 -5.02 14.53 -12.70
CA ARG A 7 -3.58 14.83 -12.59
C ARG A 7 -2.71 13.57 -12.55
N LEU A 8 -3.20 12.47 -11.98
CA LEU A 8 -2.50 11.17 -11.92
C LEU A 8 -2.58 10.42 -13.26
N ARG A 9 -3.74 10.46 -13.92
CA ARG A 9 -4.03 9.70 -15.14
C ARG A 9 -2.95 9.78 -16.23
N PRO A 10 -2.33 10.94 -16.52
CA PRO A 10 -1.25 11.04 -17.52
C PRO A 10 0.03 10.28 -17.18
N HIS A 11 0.17 9.78 -15.95
CA HIS A 11 1.35 9.06 -15.46
C HIS A 11 1.16 7.54 -15.40
N LEU A 12 -0.08 7.05 -15.52
CA LEU A 12 -0.42 5.63 -15.41
C LEU A 12 0.31 4.79 -16.45
N CYS A 13 1.06 3.78 -15.98
CA CYS A 13 1.78 2.82 -16.81
C CYS A 13 2.74 3.47 -17.83
N THR A 14 3.30 4.65 -17.49
CA THR A 14 4.20 5.38 -18.41
C THR A 14 5.67 5.04 -18.24
N GLU A 15 6.02 4.17 -17.28
CA GLU A 15 7.41 3.91 -16.85
C GLU A 15 8.16 5.21 -16.49
N LYS A 16 7.41 6.24 -16.08
CA LYS A 16 7.97 7.50 -15.61
C LYS A 16 7.73 7.63 -14.12
N LYS A 17 8.81 7.78 -13.37
CA LYS A 17 8.73 8.09 -11.96
C LYS A 17 7.94 9.38 -11.73
N ILE A 18 7.11 9.31 -10.71
CA ILE A 18 6.46 10.44 -10.08
C ILE A 18 6.81 10.49 -8.58
N ARG A 19 6.54 11.64 -7.98
CA ARG A 19 6.43 11.81 -6.53
C ARG A 19 5.03 12.28 -6.23
N VAL A 20 4.32 11.56 -5.37
CA VAL A 20 2.97 11.90 -4.89
C VAL A 20 3.10 12.39 -3.45
N GLU A 21 2.54 13.54 -3.15
CA GLU A 21 2.44 14.08 -1.80
C GLU A 21 0.98 13.94 -1.31
N ARG A 22 0.79 13.42 -0.09
CA ARG A 22 -0.49 13.14 0.55
C ARG A 22 -0.72 14.08 1.74
N ASN A 23 -1.96 14.45 2.03
CA ASN A 23 -2.34 15.17 3.26
C ASN A 23 -2.62 14.21 4.42
N ARG A 24 -1.68 13.33 4.71
CA ARG A 24 -1.76 12.39 5.83
C ARG A 24 -0.48 12.44 6.65
N PRO A 25 -0.52 12.21 7.97
CA PRO A 25 0.63 12.40 8.84
C PRO A 25 1.76 11.40 8.60
N SER A 26 1.43 10.14 8.30
CA SER A 26 2.39 9.08 8.00
C SER A 26 2.55 8.87 6.49
N ASN A 27 3.75 8.48 6.07
CA ASN A 27 4.08 8.17 4.68
C ASN A 27 3.54 9.20 3.67
N GLN A 28 3.79 10.49 3.95
CA GLN A 28 3.23 11.60 3.16
C GLN A 28 3.75 11.63 1.72
N LEU A 29 4.85 10.93 1.43
CA LEU A 29 5.62 11.05 0.20
C LEU A 29 5.80 9.68 -0.44
N LEU A 30 5.08 9.42 -1.52
CA LEU A 30 5.25 8.20 -2.31
C LEU A 30 6.19 8.50 -3.50
N ASN A 31 7.21 7.68 -3.68
CA ASN A 31 8.23 7.84 -4.73
C ASN A 31 8.32 6.57 -5.57
N GLY A 32 8.15 6.69 -6.89
CA GLY A 32 8.07 5.49 -7.73
C GLY A 32 7.17 5.66 -8.94
N TYR A 33 6.54 4.57 -9.38
CA TYR A 33 5.85 4.46 -10.66
C TYR A 33 4.37 4.14 -10.46
N LEU A 34 3.49 4.88 -11.12
CA LEU A 34 2.05 4.66 -11.03
C LEU A 34 1.64 3.46 -11.90
N MET A 35 1.16 2.40 -11.27
CA MET A 35 0.88 1.12 -11.90
C MET A 35 -0.61 0.86 -12.11
N GLY A 36 -1.46 1.41 -11.24
CA GLY A 36 -2.91 1.30 -11.32
C GLY A 36 -3.58 2.58 -10.85
N LEU A 37 -4.80 2.84 -11.35
CA LEU A 37 -5.57 4.02 -11.00
C LEU A 37 -7.07 3.77 -11.24
N SER A 38 -7.88 4.13 -10.26
CA SER A 38 -9.34 4.31 -10.35
C SER A 38 -9.70 5.73 -9.90
N ASP A 39 -10.99 6.07 -9.92
CA ASP A 39 -11.47 7.38 -9.46
C ASP A 39 -11.20 7.62 -7.95
N THR A 40 -11.02 6.55 -7.17
CA THR A 40 -10.89 6.56 -5.70
C THR A 40 -9.50 6.15 -5.23
N LEU A 41 -8.83 5.23 -5.91
CA LEU A 41 -7.57 4.61 -5.48
C LEU A 41 -6.48 4.68 -6.54
N GLY A 42 -5.23 4.80 -6.11
CA GLY A 42 -4.05 4.60 -6.93
C GLY A 42 -3.20 3.44 -6.41
N LEU A 43 -2.51 2.76 -7.31
CA LEU A 43 -1.51 1.73 -7.00
C LEU A 43 -0.14 2.19 -7.52
N MET A 44 0.84 2.24 -6.63
CA MET A 44 2.19 2.70 -6.93
C MET A 44 3.20 1.62 -6.58
N HIS A 45 4.15 1.36 -7.48
CA HIS A 45 5.37 0.61 -7.16
C HIS A 45 6.37 1.61 -6.58
N CYS A 46 6.60 1.51 -5.28
CA CYS A 46 7.43 2.44 -4.52
C CYS A 46 8.90 2.04 -4.55
N PHE A 47 9.76 3.03 -4.38
CA PHE A 47 11.20 2.89 -4.35
C PHE A 47 11.76 3.72 -3.19
N ASP A 48 12.70 3.11 -2.46
CA ASP A 48 13.53 3.77 -1.46
C ASP A 48 14.98 3.78 -1.94
N ASP A 49 15.60 4.95 -1.96
CA ASP A 49 16.89 5.24 -2.63
C ASP A 49 16.99 4.75 -4.09
N PHE A 50 17.43 3.51 -4.33
CA PHE A 50 17.54 2.89 -5.65
C PHE A 50 16.94 1.48 -5.69
N GLU A 51 16.28 1.07 -4.62
CA GLU A 51 15.76 -0.28 -4.44
C GLU A 51 14.22 -0.25 -4.49
N PRO A 52 13.57 -1.27 -5.08
CA PRO A 52 12.14 -1.48 -4.95
C PRO A 52 11.72 -1.62 -3.48
N ASP A 53 10.72 -0.85 -3.06
CA ASP A 53 10.14 -0.88 -1.71
C ASP A 53 8.68 -1.36 -1.73
N GLY A 54 8.43 -2.38 -2.56
CA GLY A 54 7.11 -2.99 -2.72
C GLY A 54 6.07 -2.05 -3.33
N TYR A 55 4.81 -2.32 -3.02
CA TYR A 55 3.67 -1.66 -3.63
C TYR A 55 2.82 -0.95 -2.58
N THR A 56 2.15 0.10 -3.01
CA THR A 56 1.31 0.93 -2.15
C THR A 56 0.00 1.27 -2.85
N VAL A 57 -1.12 0.86 -2.25
CA VAL A 57 -2.45 1.40 -2.57
C VAL A 57 -2.69 2.63 -1.70
N PHE A 58 -3.17 3.72 -2.30
CA PHE A 58 -3.44 4.98 -1.62
C PHE A 58 -4.73 5.63 -2.13
N ARG A 59 -5.38 6.43 -1.29
CA ARG A 59 -6.56 7.22 -1.69
C ARG A 59 -6.18 8.38 -2.60
N VAL A 60 -6.88 8.50 -3.73
CA VAL A 60 -6.71 9.62 -4.69
C VAL A 60 -7.13 10.95 -4.06
N CYS A 61 -8.14 10.94 -3.19
CA CYS A 61 -8.61 12.15 -2.50
C CYS A 61 -7.56 12.76 -1.57
N ASP A 62 -6.59 11.96 -1.11
CA ASP A 62 -5.54 12.42 -0.19
C ASP A 62 -4.38 13.10 -0.94
N VAL A 63 -4.34 13.01 -2.27
CA VAL A 63 -3.24 13.56 -3.07
C VAL A 63 -3.35 15.08 -3.16
N THR A 64 -2.33 15.77 -2.65
CA THR A 64 -2.21 17.23 -2.73
C THR A 64 -1.31 17.66 -3.88
N ASN A 65 -0.22 16.93 -4.12
CA ASN A 65 0.79 17.30 -5.10
C ASN A 65 1.33 16.10 -5.89
N ILE A 66 1.73 16.35 -7.13
CA ILE A 66 2.33 15.36 -8.03
C ILE A 66 3.49 16.04 -8.74
N ARG A 67 4.68 15.46 -8.62
CA ARG A 67 5.89 15.96 -9.30
C ARG A 67 6.42 14.90 -10.26
N SER A 68 6.63 15.30 -11.51
CA SER A 68 7.37 14.54 -12.51
C SER A 68 8.11 15.52 -13.41
N SER A 69 9.37 15.80 -13.07
CA SER A 69 10.18 16.84 -13.68
C SER A 69 11.50 16.27 -14.20
N ALA A 70 12.40 17.14 -14.67
CA ALA A 70 13.73 16.75 -15.13
C ALA A 70 14.55 15.99 -14.06
N TYR A 71 14.29 16.23 -12.76
CA TYR A 71 14.92 15.49 -11.67
C TYR A 71 14.49 14.03 -11.65
N GLU A 72 13.18 13.77 -11.74
CA GLU A 72 12.66 12.41 -11.87
C GLU A 72 13.17 11.76 -13.16
N ARG A 73 13.28 12.51 -14.27
CA ARG A 73 13.83 11.97 -15.53
C ARG A 73 15.30 11.59 -15.45
N HIS A 74 16.08 12.31 -14.65
CA HIS A 74 17.46 11.93 -14.39
C HIS A 74 17.54 10.61 -13.62
N TRP A 75 16.67 10.41 -12.63
CA TRP A 75 16.62 9.19 -11.84
C TRP A 75 16.27 7.96 -12.67
N ASP A 76 15.18 8.00 -13.45
CA ASP A 76 14.81 6.84 -14.27
C ASP A 76 15.89 6.45 -15.26
N ARG A 77 16.64 7.43 -15.81
CA ARG A 77 17.80 7.13 -16.65
C ARG A 77 18.86 6.36 -15.88
N MET A 78 19.17 6.76 -14.64
CA MET A 78 20.13 6.03 -13.80
C MET A 78 19.65 4.60 -13.54
N LEU A 79 18.40 4.42 -13.08
CA LEU A 79 17.87 3.07 -12.81
C LEU A 79 17.84 2.21 -14.08
N ALA A 80 17.47 2.79 -15.23
CA ALA A 80 17.47 2.06 -16.51
C ALA A 80 18.88 1.62 -16.92
N GLU A 81 19.88 2.50 -16.78
CA GLU A 81 21.28 2.19 -17.12
C GLU A 81 21.91 1.14 -16.18
N GLU A 82 21.45 1.08 -14.92
CA GLU A 82 21.84 0.05 -13.95
C GLU A 82 21.00 -1.24 -14.06
N GLY A 83 19.98 -1.28 -14.93
CA GLY A 83 19.10 -2.46 -15.09
C GLY A 83 18.09 -2.67 -13.95
N LEU A 84 17.78 -1.63 -13.19
CA LEU A 84 16.93 -1.68 -11.99
C LEU A 84 15.43 -1.51 -12.27
N LEU A 85 15.02 -1.34 -13.54
CA LEU A 85 13.62 -1.14 -13.92
C LEU A 85 12.90 -2.41 -14.40
N ASP A 86 13.56 -3.57 -14.39
CA ASP A 86 12.97 -4.82 -14.87
C ASP A 86 11.72 -5.23 -14.06
N GLY A 87 11.62 -4.78 -12.81
CA GLY A 87 10.48 -5.02 -11.90
C GLY A 87 9.22 -4.18 -12.17
N LEU A 88 9.20 -3.30 -13.17
CA LEU A 88 8.02 -2.49 -13.49
C LEU A 88 6.89 -3.28 -14.18
N ARG A 89 7.10 -4.55 -14.51
CA ARG A 89 6.04 -5.41 -15.05
C ARG A 89 5.33 -6.13 -13.91
N MET A 90 4.13 -5.68 -13.56
CA MET A 90 3.30 -6.41 -12.60
C MET A 90 2.91 -7.78 -13.15
N VAL A 91 3.03 -8.81 -12.32
CA VAL A 91 2.62 -10.19 -12.61
C VAL A 91 1.35 -10.59 -11.85
N PHE A 92 0.72 -9.63 -11.20
CA PHE A 92 -0.47 -9.76 -10.38
C PHE A 92 -1.47 -8.66 -10.73
N ASP A 93 -2.73 -8.83 -10.32
CA ASP A 93 -3.81 -7.86 -10.54
C ASP A 93 -4.38 -7.42 -9.19
N ILE A 94 -4.49 -6.11 -8.98
CA ILE A 94 -5.07 -5.51 -7.77
C ILE A 94 -6.32 -4.73 -8.18
N ARG A 95 -7.44 -5.07 -7.54
CA ARG A 95 -8.75 -4.52 -7.82
C ARG A 95 -8.92 -3.19 -7.06
N LEU A 96 -9.08 -2.07 -7.77
CA LEU A 96 -9.00 -0.71 -7.21
C LEU A 96 -10.35 0.01 -7.11
N GLU A 97 -11.47 -0.72 -7.09
CA GLU A 97 -12.82 -0.15 -6.99
C GLU A 97 -13.01 0.61 -5.67
N ASP A 98 -12.59 0.00 -4.56
CA ASP A 98 -12.61 0.55 -3.21
C ASP A 98 -11.59 -0.18 -2.31
N MET A 99 -11.37 0.33 -1.08
CA MET A 99 -10.37 -0.23 -0.16
C MET A 99 -10.68 -1.67 0.23
N ARG A 100 -11.97 -2.03 0.33
CA ARG A 100 -12.42 -3.38 0.65
C ARG A 100 -12.02 -4.37 -0.45
N THR A 101 -12.25 -3.99 -1.70
CA THR A 101 -11.94 -4.84 -2.86
C THR A 101 -10.44 -4.93 -3.08
N ALA A 102 -9.72 -3.81 -2.86
CA ALA A 102 -8.26 -3.76 -2.92
C ALA A 102 -7.63 -4.72 -1.91
N ILE A 103 -8.01 -4.62 -0.62
CA ILE A 103 -7.41 -5.47 0.41
C ILE A 103 -7.69 -6.96 0.19
N GLN A 104 -8.88 -7.32 -0.31
CA GLN A 104 -9.19 -8.69 -0.71
C GLN A 104 -8.26 -9.18 -1.83
N SER A 105 -8.10 -8.40 -2.90
CA SER A 105 -7.25 -8.79 -4.03
C SER A 105 -5.75 -8.86 -3.69
N ILE A 106 -5.32 -8.08 -2.68
CA ILE A 106 -3.98 -8.17 -2.12
C ILE A 106 -3.85 -9.48 -1.34
N ASP A 107 -4.78 -9.81 -0.44
CA ASP A 107 -4.74 -11.03 0.38
C ASP A 107 -4.75 -12.33 -0.46
N GLU A 108 -5.46 -12.32 -1.59
CA GLU A 108 -5.48 -13.44 -2.55
C GLU A 108 -4.07 -13.81 -3.08
N GLN A 109 -3.11 -12.88 -3.01
CA GLN A 109 -1.79 -13.00 -3.64
C GLN A 109 -0.62 -12.79 -2.66
N PHE A 110 -0.85 -12.05 -1.57
CA PHE A 110 0.14 -11.66 -0.59
C PHE A 110 -0.38 -11.95 0.80
N GLN A 111 0.36 -12.78 1.54
CA GLN A 111 -0.08 -13.23 2.85
C GLN A 111 -0.05 -12.13 3.92
N THR A 112 0.90 -11.21 3.84
CA THR A 112 1.10 -10.15 4.85
C THR A 112 1.09 -8.78 4.19
N MET A 113 0.44 -7.83 4.82
CA MET A 113 0.36 -6.43 4.40
C MET A 113 0.43 -5.49 5.60
N ILE A 114 0.66 -4.22 5.30
CA ILE A 114 0.53 -3.10 6.25
C ILE A 114 -0.74 -2.33 5.88
N VAL A 115 -1.55 -2.00 6.88
CA VAL A 115 -2.74 -1.18 6.78
C VAL A 115 -2.56 0.04 7.68
N GLU A 116 -2.65 1.23 7.11
CA GLU A 116 -2.63 2.49 7.85
C GLU A 116 -4.02 3.12 7.86
N CYS A 117 -4.45 3.56 9.04
CA CYS A 117 -5.66 4.36 9.25
C CYS A 117 -5.25 5.66 9.92
N GLU A 118 -5.48 6.78 9.23
CA GLU A 118 -4.90 8.07 9.59
C GLU A 118 -5.98 9.16 9.58
N ASP A 119 -6.06 9.91 10.67
CA ASP A 119 -6.89 11.10 10.81
C ASP A 119 -6.05 12.26 11.38
N GLU A 120 -5.91 13.34 10.61
CA GLU A 120 -5.14 14.52 11.03
C GLU A 120 -5.91 15.37 12.05
N GLU A 121 -7.25 15.38 11.98
CA GLU A 121 -8.08 16.17 12.89
C GLU A 121 -8.07 15.57 14.30
N ASP A 122 -8.06 14.24 14.38
CA ASP A 122 -8.12 13.48 15.64
C ASP A 122 -6.75 12.95 16.13
N ASP A 123 -5.63 13.29 15.46
CA ASP A 123 -4.26 12.83 15.75
C ASP A 123 -4.14 11.29 15.78
N ILE A 124 -4.84 10.62 14.85
CA ILE A 124 -4.85 9.16 14.70
C ILE A 124 -3.86 8.74 13.61
N GLN A 125 -3.02 7.75 13.93
CA GLN A 125 -2.01 7.18 13.03
C GLN A 125 -1.86 5.68 13.29
N ASP A 126 -2.97 4.97 13.19
CA ASP A 126 -3.00 3.53 13.47
C ASP A 126 -2.25 2.78 12.36
N PHE A 127 -1.37 1.89 12.79
CA PHE A 127 -0.50 1.09 11.93
C PHE A 127 -0.68 -0.39 12.29
N TYR A 128 -1.19 -1.16 11.34
CA TYR A 128 -1.36 -2.61 11.48
C TYR A 128 -0.48 -3.32 10.47
N ILE A 129 0.32 -4.28 10.92
CA ILE A 129 1.06 -5.19 10.05
C ILE A 129 0.64 -6.63 10.37
N GLY A 130 0.24 -7.37 9.33
CA GLY A 130 -0.35 -8.68 9.55
C GLY A 130 -1.16 -9.20 8.38
N GLN A 131 -2.20 -9.97 8.67
CA GLN A 131 -2.95 -10.78 7.71
C GLN A 131 -4.44 -10.46 7.78
N LEU A 132 -5.07 -10.41 6.61
CA LEU A 132 -6.51 -10.32 6.51
C LEU A 132 -7.12 -11.65 6.95
N VAL A 133 -8.08 -11.59 7.87
CA VAL A 133 -8.75 -12.77 8.40
C VAL A 133 -10.12 -12.94 7.77
N SER A 134 -10.89 -11.85 7.67
CA SER A 134 -12.16 -11.85 6.94
C SER A 134 -12.56 -10.45 6.51
N VAL A 135 -13.45 -10.40 5.53
CA VAL A 135 -14.05 -9.16 5.03
C VAL A 135 -15.55 -9.24 5.19
N ASN A 136 -16.05 -8.64 6.26
CA ASN A 136 -17.47 -8.64 6.59
C ASN A 136 -18.06 -7.24 6.33
N GLU A 137 -19.37 -7.13 6.20
CA GLU A 137 -20.01 -5.81 6.27
C GLU A 137 -20.36 -5.50 7.73
N PRO A 138 -19.96 -4.35 8.29
CA PRO A 138 -19.30 -3.21 7.64
C PRO A 138 -17.76 -3.21 7.70
N GLU A 139 -17.13 -4.16 8.40
CA GLU A 139 -15.74 -4.12 8.84
C GLU A 139 -14.87 -5.27 8.32
N ILE A 140 -13.55 -5.04 8.24
CA ILE A 140 -12.59 -6.14 8.06
C ILE A 140 -12.05 -6.59 9.41
N ALA A 141 -11.77 -7.89 9.52
CA ALA A 141 -11.03 -8.44 10.66
C ALA A 141 -9.59 -8.70 10.25
N PHE A 142 -8.64 -8.18 11.02
CA PHE A 142 -7.22 -8.20 10.69
C PHE A 142 -6.41 -8.71 11.88
N ALA A 143 -5.69 -9.83 11.68
CA ALA A 143 -4.73 -10.30 12.67
C ALA A 143 -3.44 -9.51 12.49
N HIS A 144 -2.90 -8.96 13.58
CA HIS A 144 -1.69 -8.14 13.54
C HIS A 144 -0.73 -8.56 14.65
N PHE A 145 0.53 -8.12 14.51
CA PHE A 145 1.57 -8.35 15.50
C PHE A 145 2.25 -7.03 15.88
N ASP A 146 2.84 -7.03 17.08
CA ASP A 146 3.51 -5.86 17.64
C ASP A 146 4.94 -5.67 17.09
N GLY A 147 5.60 -4.61 17.55
CA GLY A 147 7.00 -4.29 17.21
C GLY A 147 8.04 -5.31 17.72
N LEU A 148 7.63 -6.32 18.48
CA LEU A 148 8.46 -7.45 18.91
C LEU A 148 8.17 -8.73 18.09
N GLY A 149 7.22 -8.66 17.15
CA GLY A 149 6.80 -9.80 16.35
C GLY A 149 5.90 -10.79 17.10
N CYS A 150 5.27 -10.36 18.18
CA CYS A 150 4.27 -11.14 18.89
C CYS A 150 2.90 -10.87 18.27
N TRP A 151 2.20 -11.92 17.85
CA TRP A 151 0.82 -11.81 17.42
C TRP A 151 -0.08 -11.34 18.57
N GLU A 152 -0.95 -10.40 18.28
CA GLU A 152 -1.98 -9.96 19.22
C GLU A 152 -3.01 -11.07 19.43
N GLU A 153 -3.54 -11.19 20.65
CA GLU A 153 -4.51 -12.24 20.97
C GLU A 153 -5.85 -12.03 20.23
N GLY A 154 -6.20 -10.77 19.98
CA GLY A 154 -7.44 -10.34 19.32
C GLY A 154 -7.23 -9.85 17.89
N LEU A 155 -8.34 -9.73 17.16
CA LEU A 155 -8.36 -9.15 15.82
C LEU A 155 -8.58 -7.63 15.90
N ALA A 156 -7.83 -6.89 15.10
CA ALA A 156 -8.19 -5.52 14.79
C ALA A 156 -9.44 -5.53 13.91
N THR A 157 -10.37 -4.64 14.22
CA THR A 157 -11.61 -4.44 13.47
C THR A 157 -11.50 -3.08 12.81
N ILE A 158 -11.42 -3.05 11.48
CA ILE A 158 -11.07 -1.84 10.72
C ILE A 158 -12.19 -1.54 9.73
N MET A 159 -12.64 -0.28 9.69
CA MET A 159 -13.59 0.15 8.67
C MET A 159 -12.83 0.43 7.37
N PRO A 160 -13.22 -0.14 6.21
CA PRO A 160 -12.49 0.10 4.96
C PRO A 160 -12.34 1.57 4.58
N ASP A 161 -13.29 2.42 4.97
CA ASP A 161 -13.27 3.86 4.67
C ASP A 161 -12.24 4.63 5.52
N GLU A 162 -11.82 4.06 6.66
CA GLU A 162 -10.76 4.61 7.52
C GLU A 162 -9.36 4.28 6.98
N ILE A 163 -9.25 3.24 6.14
CA ILE A 163 -7.98 2.85 5.52
C ILE A 163 -7.53 3.95 4.55
N THR A 164 -6.34 4.47 4.78
CA THR A 164 -5.75 5.56 3.98
C THR A 164 -4.67 5.06 3.04
N LEU A 165 -4.02 3.95 3.41
CA LEU A 165 -2.89 3.36 2.71
C LEU A 165 -2.78 1.86 3.04
N ILE A 166 -2.43 1.07 2.02
CA ILE A 166 -2.08 -0.34 2.16
C ILE A 166 -0.73 -0.57 1.49
N GLN A 167 0.22 -1.12 2.22
CA GLN A 167 1.54 -1.50 1.71
C GLN A 167 1.68 -3.02 1.69
N PHE A 168 2.26 -3.55 0.61
CA PHE A 168 2.47 -5.00 0.46
C PHE A 168 3.73 -5.28 -0.36
N ASP A 169 4.25 -6.50 -0.20
CA ASP A 169 5.50 -6.95 -0.84
C ASP A 169 6.71 -6.03 -0.58
N THR A 170 6.75 -5.39 0.59
CA THR A 170 7.85 -4.51 0.98
C THR A 170 9.00 -5.31 1.62
N PRO A 171 10.26 -4.89 1.46
CA PRO A 171 11.39 -5.44 2.21
C PRO A 171 11.15 -5.45 3.73
N TYR A 172 10.49 -4.42 4.27
CA TYR A 172 10.13 -4.37 5.69
C TYR A 172 9.24 -5.54 6.09
N ILE A 173 8.12 -5.77 5.38
CA ILE A 173 7.21 -6.90 5.63
C ILE A 173 7.96 -8.23 5.52
N GLN A 174 8.73 -8.42 4.45
CA GLN A 174 9.43 -9.67 4.18
C GLN A 174 10.51 -9.99 5.22
N ILE A 175 11.23 -8.97 5.71
CA ILE A 175 12.26 -9.15 6.74
C ILE A 175 11.60 -9.38 8.08
N PHE A 176 10.67 -8.53 8.49
CA PHE A 176 10.04 -8.60 9.80
C PHE A 176 9.26 -9.92 9.99
N SER A 177 8.57 -10.38 8.94
CA SER A 177 7.81 -11.64 8.96
C SER A 177 8.67 -12.88 9.29
N LYS A 178 9.98 -12.83 9.06
CA LYS A 178 10.91 -13.94 9.40
C LYS A 178 11.17 -14.07 10.90
N TYR A 179 10.87 -13.03 11.68
CA TYR A 179 11.13 -12.94 13.11
C TYR A 179 9.86 -13.01 13.96
N LEU A 180 8.73 -13.38 13.36
CA LEU A 180 7.48 -13.54 14.09
C LEU A 180 7.55 -14.73 15.05
N SER A 181 7.00 -14.51 16.24
CA SER A 181 6.85 -15.53 17.26
C SER A 181 5.48 -16.19 17.12
N GLY A 182 5.45 -17.35 16.47
CA GLY A 182 4.24 -18.14 16.30
C GLY A 182 3.40 -17.75 15.08
N ALA A 183 2.09 -17.95 15.21
CA ALA A 183 1.09 -17.73 14.16
C ALA A 183 -0.11 -16.99 14.77
N PRO A 184 -0.94 -16.31 13.96
CA PRO A 184 -2.13 -15.63 14.47
C PRO A 184 -3.05 -16.63 15.19
N SER A 185 -3.67 -16.18 16.28
CA SER A 185 -4.58 -16.98 17.12
C SER A 185 -5.85 -17.43 16.38
N VAL A 186 -6.24 -16.68 15.35
CA VAL A 186 -7.36 -16.97 14.45
C VAL A 186 -6.81 -17.07 13.03
N SER A 187 -6.97 -18.24 12.40
CA SER A 187 -6.55 -18.45 11.02
C SER A 187 -7.62 -17.90 10.06
N PRO A 188 -7.23 -17.25 8.94
CA PRO A 188 -8.16 -16.87 7.86
C PRO A 188 -8.98 -18.06 7.32
N ARG A 189 -8.50 -19.30 7.51
CA ARG A 189 -9.13 -20.53 7.01
C ARG A 189 -10.12 -21.18 7.98
N ASP A 190 -10.26 -20.67 9.20
CA ASP A 190 -11.12 -21.27 10.22
C ASP A 190 -12.54 -20.65 10.28
N ILE A 191 -12.82 -19.64 9.44
CA ILE A 191 -14.10 -18.90 9.47
C ILE A 191 -15.18 -19.54 8.57
N ASP A 192 -14.78 -20.41 7.64
CA ASP A 192 -15.69 -21.12 6.71
C ASP A 192 -15.84 -22.64 7.02
N ALA A 193 -15.48 -23.10 8.22
CA ALA A 193 -15.57 -24.51 8.65
C ALA A 193 -16.78 -24.83 9.53
#